data_AF-A0A6F8U762-F1
#
_entry.id   AF-A0A6F8U762-F1
#
_cell.length_a   1.000
_cell.length_b   1.000
_cell.length_c   1.000
_cell.angle_alpha   90.00
_cell.angle_beta   90.00
_cell.angle_gamma   90.00
#
_symmetry.space_group_name_H-M   'P 1'
#
loop_
_entity.id
_entity.type
_entity.pdbx_description
1 polymer ?
#
loop_
_entity_poly.entity_id
_entity_poly.type
_entity_poly.pdbx_seq_one_letter_code
_entity_poly.pdbx_strand_id
1 'polypeptide(L)'
;MNQILEIDVEARRVRVQAGVVKDQLNAALKPHGLFFAPELSTSNRATIGGMISTDASGQGSCEYGKTRDHVLELDTILLGGQHLHSRALSAGEEQQAVAQPGMLGQVHTTAAEIIDQQRGLIEAKFPPLNRCLTGYDLAHLREAEGQLNLNSLLCGSEGTLGF
;
A
#
# COMPACT_ATOMS: atom_id res chain seq x y z
N MET A 1 14.39 3.34 -12.39
CA MET A 1 13.58 3.94 -11.32
C MET A 1 14.07 3.44 -9.96
N ASN A 2 15.17 3.96 -9.42
CA ASN A 2 15.77 3.51 -8.15
C ASN A 2 16.32 4.67 -7.27
N GLN A 3 15.72 5.85 -7.40
CA GLN A 3 16.11 7.03 -6.64
C GLN A 3 15.29 7.17 -5.35
N ILE A 4 15.96 7.60 -4.28
CA ILE A 4 15.31 8.17 -3.10
C ILE A 4 15.07 9.64 -3.43
N LEU A 5 13.82 10.05 -3.46
CA LEU A 5 13.42 11.38 -3.93
C LEU A 5 13.42 12.40 -2.80
N GLU A 6 13.04 11.97 -1.59
CA GLU A 6 12.85 12.85 -0.44
C GLU A 6 12.88 12.06 0.86
N ILE A 7 13.57 12.59 1.88
CA ILE A 7 13.56 12.08 3.26
C ILE A 7 13.08 13.22 4.16
N ASP A 8 11.89 13.07 4.72
CA ASP A 8 11.34 13.96 5.75
C ASP A 8 11.56 13.32 7.12
N VAL A 9 12.58 13.79 7.82
CA VAL A 9 12.97 13.26 9.14
C VAL A 9 11.96 13.64 10.22
N GLU A 10 11.36 14.83 10.12
CA GLU A 10 10.42 15.33 11.13
C GLU A 10 9.10 14.57 11.05
N ALA A 11 8.54 14.41 9.85
CA ALA A 11 7.32 13.62 9.63
C ALA A 11 7.59 12.11 9.62
N ARG A 12 8.86 11.68 9.62
CA ARG A 12 9.31 10.29 9.48
C ARG A 12 8.77 9.63 8.22
N ARG A 13 8.84 10.34 7.10
CA ARG A 13 8.35 9.88 5.78
C ARG A 13 9.49 9.87 4.78
N VAL A 14 9.40 8.97 3.81
CA VAL A 14 10.35 8.89 2.71
C VAL A 14 9.60 8.63 1.42
N ARG A 15 9.98 9.35 0.36
CA ARG A 15 9.45 9.14 -0.99
C ARG A 15 10.52 8.54 -1.86
N VAL A 16 10.23 7.41 -2.48
CA VAL A 16 11.19 6.59 -3.23
C VAL A 16 10.58 6.11 -4.53
N GLN A 17 11.43 5.84 -5.51
CA GLN A 17 11.02 5.09 -6.69
C GLN A 17 10.95 3.59 -6.37
N ALA A 18 10.03 2.88 -7.03
CA ALA A 18 9.75 1.46 -6.79
C ALA A 18 10.98 0.53 -6.86
N GLY A 19 12.01 0.86 -7.64
CA GLY A 19 13.23 0.04 -7.76
C GLY A 19 14.30 0.32 -6.71
N VAL A 20 14.06 1.19 -5.72
CA VAL A 20 14.99 1.34 -4.57
C VAL A 20 15.07 0.02 -3.81
N VAL A 21 16.28 -0.44 -3.50
CA VAL A 21 16.50 -1.65 -2.68
C VAL A 21 16.36 -1.31 -1.20
N LYS A 22 15.77 -2.19 -0.39
CA LYS A 22 15.58 -1.98 1.06
C LYS A 22 16.86 -1.56 1.77
N ASP A 23 17.97 -2.28 1.54
CA ASP A 23 19.23 -1.95 2.23
C ASP A 23 19.81 -0.60 1.79
N GLN A 24 19.59 -0.20 0.52
CA GLN A 24 19.94 1.14 0.04
C GLN A 24 19.13 2.20 0.78
N LEU A 25 17.82 1.99 0.98
CA LEU A 25 16.96 2.88 1.74
C LEU A 25 17.42 2.98 3.20
N ASN A 26 17.64 1.86 3.87
CA ASN A 26 18.06 1.85 5.27
C ASN A 26 19.45 2.46 5.47
N ALA A 27 20.37 2.30 4.51
CA ALA A 27 21.65 2.99 4.54
C ALA A 27 21.49 4.52 4.50
N ALA A 28 20.55 5.03 3.70
CA ALA A 28 20.25 6.46 3.61
C ALA A 28 19.52 7.01 4.85
N LEU A 29 18.68 6.20 5.50
CA LEU A 29 17.94 6.60 6.71
C LEU A 29 18.79 6.53 8.00
N LYS A 30 19.82 5.67 8.02
CA LYS A 30 20.66 5.42 9.20
C LYS A 30 21.27 6.67 9.84
N PRO A 31 21.81 7.67 9.10
CA PRO A 31 22.34 8.91 9.69
C PRO A 31 21.30 9.72 10.49
N HIS A 32 20.01 9.51 10.19
CA HIS A 32 18.89 10.17 10.86
C HIS A 32 18.32 9.36 12.03
N GLY A 33 18.90 8.19 12.35
CA GLY A 33 18.38 7.30 13.37
C GLY A 33 17.05 6.62 12.97
N LEU A 34 16.73 6.60 11.68
CA LEU A 34 15.52 6.00 11.12
C LEU A 34 15.85 4.74 10.32
N PHE A 35 14.85 3.87 10.13
CA PHE A 35 14.91 2.72 9.24
C PHE A 35 13.50 2.38 8.73
N PHE A 36 13.42 1.80 7.55
CA PHE A 36 12.21 1.16 7.02
C PHE A 36 12.08 -0.24 7.64
N ALA A 37 10.97 -0.45 8.35
CA ALA A 37 10.85 -1.52 9.34
C ALA A 37 10.63 -2.94 8.80
N PRO A 38 9.90 -3.17 7.69
CA PRO A 38 9.69 -4.52 7.16
C PRO A 38 11.02 -5.23 6.85
N GLU A 39 11.35 -6.28 7.61
CA GLU A 39 12.62 -7.00 7.50
C GLU A 39 12.48 -8.27 6.65
N LEU A 40 13.43 -8.54 5.75
CA LEU A 40 13.39 -9.65 4.79
C LEU A 40 14.77 -10.29 4.68
N SER A 41 14.83 -11.62 4.52
CA SER A 41 16.10 -12.34 4.33
C SER A 41 16.84 -11.96 3.04
N THR A 42 16.13 -11.40 2.06
CA THR A 42 16.65 -10.94 0.76
C THR A 42 16.76 -9.41 0.67
N SER A 43 16.88 -8.71 1.80
CA SER A 43 16.91 -7.24 1.88
C SER A 43 17.91 -6.56 0.95
N ASN A 44 19.01 -7.24 0.62
CA ASN A 44 20.06 -6.75 -0.26
C ASN A 44 19.69 -6.67 -1.75
N ARG A 45 18.54 -7.22 -2.14
CA ARG A 45 18.04 -7.21 -3.54
C ARG A 45 16.54 -6.94 -3.64
N ALA A 46 15.79 -7.05 -2.54
CA ALA A 46 14.37 -6.74 -2.50
C ALA A 46 14.14 -5.24 -2.75
N THR A 47 13.38 -4.92 -3.79
CA THR A 47 13.00 -3.54 -4.10
C THR A 47 11.73 -3.15 -3.37
N ILE A 48 11.56 -1.86 -3.07
CA ILE A 48 10.36 -1.35 -2.39
C ILE A 48 9.08 -1.69 -3.18
N GLY A 49 9.11 -1.56 -4.51
CA GLY A 49 8.00 -1.95 -5.38
C GLY A 49 7.68 -3.44 -5.29
N GLY A 50 8.70 -4.31 -5.30
CA GLY A 50 8.47 -5.75 -5.12
C GLY A 50 7.92 -6.10 -3.74
N MET A 51 8.36 -5.38 -2.71
CA MET A 51 7.82 -5.51 -1.35
C MET A 51 6.35 -5.08 -1.30
N ILE A 52 5.99 -3.98 -1.95
CA ILE A 52 4.60 -3.49 -2.05
C ILE A 52 3.75 -4.53 -2.81
N SER A 53 4.18 -4.96 -3.99
CA SER A 53 3.44 -5.91 -4.83
C SER A 53 3.15 -7.24 -4.13
N THR A 54 3.97 -7.65 -3.16
CA THR A 54 3.81 -8.92 -2.44
C THR A 54 3.31 -8.76 -1.00
N ASP A 55 2.99 -7.53 -0.58
CA ASP A 55 2.75 -7.15 0.83
C ASP A 55 3.76 -7.82 1.78
N ALA A 56 5.05 -7.61 1.45
CA ALA A 56 6.12 -8.38 2.04
C ALA A 56 6.16 -8.22 3.56
N SER A 57 6.42 -9.33 4.24
CA SER A 57 6.54 -9.40 5.69
C SER A 57 7.62 -10.39 6.09
N GLY A 58 8.35 -10.11 7.17
CA GLY A 58 9.36 -11.04 7.68
C GLY A 58 9.57 -10.94 9.18
N GLN A 59 10.80 -11.16 9.64
CA GLN A 59 11.12 -11.20 11.07
C GLN A 59 10.85 -9.82 11.68
N GLY A 60 10.07 -9.77 12.77
CA GLY A 60 9.64 -8.50 13.37
C GLY A 60 8.32 -7.94 12.84
N SER A 61 7.65 -8.59 11.88
CA SER A 61 6.31 -8.17 11.43
C SER A 61 5.24 -8.20 12.53
N CYS A 62 5.43 -8.99 13.59
CA CYS A 62 4.56 -8.93 14.77
C CYS A 62 4.71 -7.63 15.57
N GLU A 63 5.87 -6.97 15.51
CA GLU A 63 6.16 -5.73 16.23
C GLU A 63 5.95 -4.50 15.34
N TYR A 64 6.42 -4.58 14.10
CA TYR A 64 6.46 -3.44 13.17
C TYR A 64 5.43 -3.49 12.05
N GLY A 65 4.61 -4.54 11.96
CA GLY A 65 3.68 -4.72 10.83
C GLY A 65 4.37 -5.16 9.54
N LYS A 66 3.62 -5.09 8.43
CA LYS A 66 4.01 -5.50 7.08
C LYS A 66 4.19 -4.29 6.17
N THR A 67 4.65 -4.52 4.95
CA THR A 67 4.91 -3.44 3.99
C THR A 67 3.74 -2.46 3.84
N ARG A 68 2.50 -2.94 3.63
CA ARG A 68 1.33 -2.04 3.47
C ARG A 68 1.12 -1.09 4.65
N ASP A 69 1.46 -1.50 5.87
CA ASP A 69 1.22 -0.71 7.09
C ASP A 69 2.17 0.51 7.13
N HIS A 70 3.21 0.51 6.28
CA HIS A 70 4.15 1.62 6.09
C HIS A 70 3.93 2.38 4.76
N VAL A 71 2.90 2.03 3.98
CA VAL A 71 2.59 2.67 2.69
C VAL A 71 1.50 3.73 2.88
N LEU A 72 1.92 4.99 2.88
CA LEU A 72 1.00 6.12 2.99
C LEU A 72 0.33 6.47 1.67
N GLU A 73 1.12 6.50 0.60
CA GLU A 73 0.68 6.92 -0.73
C GLU A 73 1.40 6.09 -1.81
N LEU A 74 0.73 5.86 -2.94
CA LEU A 74 1.32 5.22 -4.13
C LEU A 74 0.94 5.98 -5.40
N ASP A 75 1.91 6.14 -6.29
CA ASP A 75 1.70 6.52 -7.69
C ASP A 75 1.75 5.23 -8.53
N THR A 76 0.59 4.84 -9.06
CA THR A 76 0.40 3.56 -9.77
C THR A 76 -0.09 3.81 -11.19
N ILE A 77 0.48 3.10 -12.17
CA ILE A 77 -0.04 3.11 -13.54
C ILE A 77 -1.00 1.93 -13.71
N LEU A 78 -2.27 2.25 -13.92
CA LEU A 78 -3.32 1.26 -14.18
C LEU A 78 -3.22 0.68 -15.59
N LEU A 79 -3.87 -0.46 -15.79
CA LEU A 79 -4.08 -1.00 -17.13
C LEU A 79 -4.85 0.02 -17.99
N GLY A 80 -4.25 0.45 -19.09
CA GLY A 80 -4.76 1.56 -19.92
C GLY A 80 -3.94 2.84 -19.81
N GLY A 81 -2.95 2.89 -18.90
CA GLY A 81 -1.97 3.97 -18.79
C GLY A 81 -2.41 5.15 -17.91
N GLN A 82 -3.56 5.06 -17.25
CA GLN A 82 -4.02 6.07 -16.31
C GLN A 82 -3.16 6.07 -15.04
N HIS A 83 -2.82 7.25 -14.58
CA HIS A 83 -2.11 7.45 -13.32
C HIS A 83 -3.11 7.51 -12.16
N LEU A 84 -3.01 6.56 -11.24
CA LEU A 84 -3.75 6.54 -9.97
C LEU A 84 -2.79 6.92 -8.85
N HIS A 85 -3.08 8.04 -8.19
CA HIS A 85 -2.46 8.40 -6.92
C HIS A 85 -3.37 7.92 -5.77
N SER A 86 -2.96 6.89 -5.03
CA SER A 86 -3.75 6.29 -3.96
C SER A 86 -3.23 6.66 -2.58
N ARG A 87 -4.17 6.89 -1.66
CA ARG A 87 -3.95 7.14 -0.22
C ARG A 87 -5.26 6.90 0.53
N ALA A 88 -5.23 6.97 1.86
CA ALA A 88 -6.45 7.00 2.64
C ALA A 88 -7.27 8.27 2.34
N LEU A 89 -8.55 8.09 2.01
CA LEU A 89 -9.51 9.14 1.66
C LEU A 89 -10.54 9.32 2.76
N SER A 90 -10.73 10.56 3.20
CA SER A 90 -11.89 10.95 4.01
C SER A 90 -13.19 10.80 3.19
N ALA A 91 -14.34 10.79 3.87
CA ALA A 91 -15.64 10.64 3.21
C ALA A 91 -15.89 11.71 2.11
N GLY A 92 -15.44 12.95 2.31
CA GLY A 92 -15.56 14.00 1.30
C GLY A 92 -14.66 13.79 0.09
N GLU A 93 -13.44 13.32 0.30
CA GLU A 93 -12.49 13.01 -0.77
C GLU A 93 -12.93 11.77 -1.55
N GLU A 94 -13.49 10.78 -0.87
CA GLU A 94 -14.07 9.60 -1.50
C GLU A 94 -15.23 9.96 -2.42
N GLN A 95 -16.17 10.81 -1.96
CA GLN A 95 -17.28 11.27 -2.80
C GLN A 95 -16.78 11.95 -4.08
N GLN A 96 -15.71 12.74 -3.97
CA GLN A 96 -15.07 13.37 -5.12
C GLN A 96 -14.40 12.34 -6.03
N ALA A 97 -13.70 11.35 -5.48
CA ALA A 97 -13.01 10.31 -6.23
C ALA A 97 -13.99 9.41 -7.00
N VAL A 98 -15.08 8.97 -6.36
CA VAL A 98 -16.19 8.19 -6.97
C VAL A 98 -16.89 8.98 -8.08
N ALA A 99 -17.02 10.30 -7.93
CA ALA A 99 -17.62 11.17 -8.94
C ALA A 99 -16.72 11.45 -10.15
N GLN A 100 -15.43 11.05 -10.13
CA GLN A 100 -14.55 11.26 -11.26
C GLN A 100 -14.99 10.43 -12.48
N PRO A 101 -14.99 10.99 -13.70
CA PRO A 101 -15.34 10.22 -14.88
C PRO A 101 -14.24 9.21 -15.25
N GLY A 102 -14.63 8.12 -15.90
CA GLY A 102 -13.71 7.15 -16.48
C GLY A 102 -13.10 6.18 -15.47
N MET A 103 -11.91 5.65 -15.79
CA MET A 103 -11.30 4.54 -15.06
C MET A 103 -11.02 4.87 -13.57
N LEU A 104 -10.58 6.10 -13.27
CA LEU A 104 -10.24 6.47 -11.89
C LEU A 104 -11.46 6.45 -10.98
N GLY A 105 -12.60 7.00 -11.41
CA GLY A 105 -13.84 6.89 -10.64
C GLY A 105 -14.34 5.46 -10.55
N GLN A 106 -14.28 4.69 -11.65
CA GLN A 106 -14.67 3.28 -11.65
C GLN A 106 -13.92 2.45 -10.61
N VAL A 107 -12.60 2.65 -10.45
CA VAL A 107 -11.80 1.97 -9.44
C VAL A 107 -12.28 2.31 -8.02
N HIS A 108 -12.48 3.59 -7.71
CA HIS A 108 -12.95 4.01 -6.39
C HIS A 108 -14.38 3.52 -6.10
N THR A 109 -15.29 3.63 -7.07
CA THR A 109 -16.66 3.12 -6.96
C THR A 109 -16.66 1.62 -6.70
N THR A 110 -15.90 0.85 -7.48
CA THR A 110 -15.83 -0.60 -7.34
C THR A 110 -15.31 -1.00 -5.95
N ALA A 111 -14.25 -0.36 -5.48
CA ALA A 111 -13.69 -0.64 -4.15
C ALA A 111 -14.68 -0.30 -3.02
N ALA A 112 -15.32 0.87 -3.08
CA ALA A 112 -16.32 1.29 -2.10
C ALA A 112 -17.53 0.34 -2.07
N GLU A 113 -18.06 -0.04 -3.24
CA GLU A 113 -19.17 -0.98 -3.34
C GLU A 113 -18.83 -2.35 -2.76
N ILE A 114 -17.62 -2.88 -3.03
CA ILE A 114 -17.19 -4.18 -2.48
C ILE A 114 -17.18 -4.12 -0.95
N ILE A 115 -16.49 -3.14 -0.35
CA ILE A 115 -16.34 -3.11 1.10
C ILE A 115 -17.63 -2.74 1.83
N ASP A 116 -18.48 -1.90 1.24
CA ASP A 116 -19.69 -1.43 1.89
C ASP A 116 -20.86 -2.42 1.72
N GLN A 117 -20.97 -3.08 0.56
CA GLN A 117 -22.07 -4.02 0.28
C GLN A 117 -21.75 -5.46 0.66
N GLN A 118 -20.47 -5.87 0.61
CA GLN A 118 -20.05 -7.25 0.88
C GLN A 118 -19.35 -7.42 2.23
N ARG A 119 -19.42 -6.43 3.12
CA ARG A 119 -18.75 -6.45 4.44
C ARG A 119 -18.99 -7.76 5.21
N GLY A 120 -20.25 -8.18 5.33
CA GLY A 120 -20.59 -9.40 6.06
C GLY A 120 -20.00 -10.67 5.42
N LEU A 121 -19.88 -10.71 4.09
CA LEU A 121 -19.23 -11.83 3.40
C LEU A 121 -17.71 -11.79 3.60
N ILE A 122 -17.10 -10.60 3.55
CA ILE A 122 -15.67 -10.41 3.80
C ILE A 122 -15.35 -10.87 5.22
N GLU A 123 -16.07 -10.38 6.24
CA GLU A 123 -15.88 -10.80 7.64
C GLU A 123 -16.08 -12.31 7.85
N ALA A 124 -17.03 -12.92 7.15
CA ALA A 124 -17.30 -14.36 7.26
C ALA A 124 -16.24 -15.24 6.55
N LYS A 125 -15.52 -14.70 5.56
CA LYS A 125 -14.59 -15.48 4.71
C LYS A 125 -13.12 -15.16 4.98
N PHE A 126 -12.80 -13.94 5.35
CA PHE A 126 -11.45 -13.52 5.69
C PHE A 126 -11.14 -13.93 7.13
N PRO A 127 -10.22 -14.85 7.36
CA PRO A 127 -9.82 -15.20 8.71
C PRO A 127 -9.12 -14.00 9.37
N PRO A 128 -9.31 -13.77 10.69
CA PRO A 128 -8.62 -12.73 11.43
C PRO A 128 -7.14 -13.14 11.61
N LEU A 129 -6.34 -12.84 10.60
CA LEU A 129 -4.92 -13.18 10.57
C LEU A 129 -4.07 -11.91 10.68
N ASN A 130 -3.06 -11.97 11.56
CA ASN A 130 -2.00 -10.96 11.60
C ASN A 130 -1.13 -11.01 10.33
N ARG A 131 -1.19 -12.11 9.57
CA ARG A 131 -0.60 -12.30 8.24
C ARG A 131 -1.66 -12.72 7.23
N CYS A 132 -2.13 -11.75 6.46
CA CYS A 132 -3.00 -11.97 5.31
C CYS A 132 -2.27 -12.78 4.23
N LEU A 133 -3.04 -13.60 3.51
CA LEU A 133 -2.59 -14.32 2.32
C LEU A 133 -2.34 -13.32 1.18
N THR A 134 -1.41 -13.65 0.28
CA THR A 134 -1.19 -12.91 -0.96
C THR A 134 -2.49 -12.83 -1.77
N GLY A 135 -2.69 -11.72 -2.48
CA GLY A 135 -3.93 -11.41 -3.19
C GLY A 135 -4.54 -10.09 -2.72
N TYR A 136 -5.83 -9.89 -3.04
CA TYR A 136 -6.51 -8.64 -2.76
C TYR A 136 -7.02 -8.57 -1.33
N ASP A 137 -6.44 -7.68 -0.54
CA ASP A 137 -6.87 -7.46 0.84
C ASP A 137 -8.12 -6.57 0.92
N LEU A 138 -9.26 -7.20 0.68
CA LEU A 138 -10.57 -6.56 0.77
C LEU A 138 -10.93 -6.17 2.20
N ALA A 139 -10.40 -6.87 3.20
CA ALA A 139 -10.77 -6.66 4.60
C ALA A 139 -10.30 -5.31 5.15
N HIS A 140 -9.25 -4.74 4.58
CA HIS A 140 -8.64 -3.50 5.04
C HIS A 140 -8.86 -2.32 4.06
N LEU A 141 -9.85 -2.44 3.16
CA LEU A 141 -10.25 -1.33 2.27
C LEU A 141 -10.79 -0.12 3.03
N ARG A 142 -11.33 -0.34 4.23
CA ARG A 142 -11.80 0.69 5.15
C ARG A 142 -10.93 0.68 6.38
N GLU A 143 -10.31 1.81 6.68
CA GLU A 143 -9.59 2.02 7.93
C GLU A 143 -10.55 2.08 9.14
N ALA A 144 -10.01 2.03 10.36
CA ALA A 144 -10.81 2.07 11.58
C ALA A 144 -11.69 3.34 11.68
N GLU A 145 -11.20 4.46 11.15
CA GLU A 145 -11.88 5.75 11.09
C GLU A 145 -12.86 5.87 9.90
N GLY A 146 -13.03 4.80 9.11
CA GLY A 146 -13.96 4.73 7.98
C GLY A 146 -13.41 5.24 6.65
N GLN A 147 -12.13 5.62 6.60
CA GLN A 147 -11.49 6.12 5.38
C GLN A 147 -11.36 5.01 4.32
N LEU A 148 -11.59 5.33 3.04
CA LEU A 148 -11.30 4.38 1.95
C LEU A 148 -9.79 4.38 1.68
N ASN A 149 -9.13 3.21 1.68
CA ASN A 149 -7.71 3.12 1.38
C ASN A 149 -7.42 2.03 0.33
N LEU A 150 -7.18 2.45 -0.92
CA LEU A 150 -6.86 1.53 -2.00
C LEU A 150 -5.47 0.89 -1.85
N ASN A 151 -4.59 1.41 -0.98
CA ASN A 151 -3.27 0.83 -0.78
C ASN A 151 -3.37 -0.62 -0.28
N SER A 152 -4.42 -0.99 0.45
CA SER A 152 -4.63 -2.37 0.91
C SER A 152 -4.79 -3.34 -0.27
N LEU A 153 -5.42 -2.91 -1.38
CA LEU A 153 -5.59 -3.73 -2.58
C LEU A 153 -4.34 -3.76 -3.45
N LEU A 154 -3.69 -2.61 -3.61
CA LEU A 154 -2.49 -2.47 -4.44
C LEU A 154 -1.30 -3.19 -3.81
N CYS A 155 -1.20 -3.15 -2.48
CA CYS A 155 -0.24 -3.98 -1.76
C CYS A 155 -0.69 -5.45 -1.81
N GLY A 156 0.17 -6.35 -2.31
CA GLY A 156 -0.18 -7.77 -2.46
C GLY A 156 -0.89 -8.12 -3.76
N SER A 157 -1.12 -7.15 -4.66
CA SER A 157 -1.76 -7.40 -5.97
C SER A 157 -0.85 -8.13 -6.97
N GLU A 158 0.43 -8.30 -6.65
CA GLU A 158 1.45 -8.92 -7.52
C GLU A 158 1.51 -8.30 -8.93
N GLY A 159 1.23 -6.99 -9.03
CA GLY A 159 1.24 -6.25 -10.30
C GLY A 159 0.00 -6.44 -11.18
N THR A 160 -1.02 -7.15 -10.72
CA THR A 160 -2.24 -7.42 -11.52
C THR A 160 -3.19 -6.22 -11.64
N LEU A 161 -3.13 -5.26 -10.70
CA LEU A 161 -3.96 -4.05 -10.68
C LEU A 161 -3.24 -2.80 -11.21
N GLY A 162 -1.91 -2.82 -11.30
CA GLY A 162 -1.09 -1.71 -11.76
C GLY A 162 0.40 -1.90 -11.48
N PHE A 163 1.23 -1.01 -12.03
CA PHE A 163 2.70 -1.06 -11.97
C PHE A 163 3.30 0.27 -11.51
#